data_AF-A0A7T4TG81-F1
#
_entry.id   AF-A0A7T4TG81-F1
#
_cell.length_a   1.000
_cell.length_b   1.000
_cell.length_c   1.000
_cell.angle_alpha   90.00
_cell.angle_beta   90.00
_cell.angle_gamma   90.00
#
_symmetry.space_group_name_H-M   'P 1'
#
loop_
_entity.id
_entity.type
_entity.pdbx_description
1 polymer ?
#
loop_
_entity_poly.entity_id
_entity_poly.type
_entity_poly.pdbx_seq_one_letter_code
_entity_poly.pdbx_strand_id
1 'polypeptide(L)' 'MHKDQYTDAPSQEQVRVKTMLNSTISMGYPDVVIACIEHQVSLEAFRAIEAALVKHDKNTKDYSLVVD' A
#
# COMPACT_ATOMS: atom_id res chain seq x y z
N MET A 1 36.66 10.57 -16.68
CA MET A 1 35.94 9.92 -15.58
C MET A 1 34.48 9.81 -16.01
N HIS A 2 34.04 8.62 -16.39
CA HIS A 2 32.67 8.40 -16.85
C HIS A 2 31.74 8.47 -15.64
N LYS A 3 30.83 9.45 -15.65
CA LYS A 3 29.66 9.47 -14.77
C LYS A 3 28.73 8.39 -15.29
N ASP A 4 28.90 7.17 -14.80
CA ASP A 4 27.86 6.15 -14.92
C ASP A 4 26.70 6.59 -14.03
N GLN A 5 25.84 7.42 -14.60
CA GLN A 5 24.53 7.75 -14.05
C GLN A 5 23.65 6.52 -14.27
N TYR A 6 23.93 5.46 -13.53
CA TYR A 6 23.11 4.25 -13.48
C TYR A 6 21.80 4.65 -12.79
N THR A 7 20.85 5.12 -13.59
CA THR A 7 19.48 5.20 -13.13
C THR A 7 19.01 3.75 -13.12
N ASP A 8 19.24 3.05 -12.00
CA ASP A 8 18.74 1.70 -11.80
C ASP A 8 17.23 1.77 -11.97
N ALA A 9 16.71 1.16 -13.03
CA ALA A 9 15.28 1.08 -13.23
C ALA A 9 14.70 0.40 -11.99
N PRO A 10 13.62 0.93 -11.38
CA PRO A 10 13.10 0.37 -10.15
C PRO A 10 12.78 -1.11 -10.38
N SER A 11 13.28 -1.97 -9.49
CA SER A 11 13.03 -3.39 -9.59
C SER A 11 11.53 -3.66 -9.60
N GLN A 12 11.12 -4.77 -10.22
CA GLN A 12 9.70 -5.15 -10.26
C GLN A 12 9.09 -5.29 -8.86
N GLU A 13 9.90 -5.63 -7.86
CA GLU A 13 9.47 -5.63 -6.45
C GLU A 13 9.22 -4.22 -5.93
N GLN A 14 10.11 -3.26 -6.18
CA GLN A 14 9.89 -1.87 -5.79
C GLN A 14 8.62 -1.27 -6.44
N VAL A 15 8.38 -1.58 -7.72
CA VAL A 15 7.15 -1.16 -8.40
C VAL A 15 5.92 -1.75 -7.71
N ARG A 16 5.94 -3.04 -7.38
CA ARG A 16 4.82 -3.71 -6.67
C ARG A 16 4.57 -3.11 -5.29
N VAL A 17 5.63 -2.87 -4.50
CA VAL A 17 5.53 -2.23 -3.19
C VAL A 17 4.94 -0.83 -3.30
N LYS A 18 5.45 -0.02 -4.25
CA LYS A 18 4.93 1.33 -4.51
C LYS A 18 3.44 1.32 -4.88
N THR A 19 3.02 0.41 -5.75
CA THR A 19 1.61 0.27 -6.13
C THR A 19 0.74 -0.07 -4.92
N MET A 20 1.18 -0.97 -4.05
CA MET A 20 0.45 -1.37 -2.84
C MET A 20 0.33 -0.23 -1.83
N LEU A 21 1.40 0.55 -1.62
CA LEU A 21 1.37 1.75 -0.78
C LEU A 21 0.39 2.79 -1.33
N ASN A 22 0.45 3.06 -2.64
CA ASN A 22 -0.46 3.99 -3.31
C ASN A 22 -1.92 3.55 -3.23
N SER A 23 -2.19 2.24 -3.35
CA SER A 23 -3.52 1.67 -3.18
C SER A 23 -4.06 1.93 -1.78
N THR A 24 -3.24 1.68 -0.76
CA THR A 24 -3.61 1.88 0.66
C THR A 24 -3.93 3.35 0.95
N ILE A 25 -3.14 4.29 0.43
CA ILE A 25 -3.41 5.73 0.51
C ILE A 25 -4.73 6.06 -0.22
N SER A 26 -4.93 5.53 -1.43
CA SER A 26 -6.13 5.81 -2.24
C SER A 26 -7.42 5.24 -1.64
N MET A 27 -7.33 4.20 -0.81
CA MET A 27 -8.43 3.67 0.00
C MET A 27 -8.77 4.56 1.22
N GLY A 28 -7.99 5.59 1.50
CA GLY A 28 -8.22 6.50 2.63
C GLY A 28 -7.50 6.10 3.92
N TYR A 29 -6.47 5.26 3.85
CA TYR A 29 -5.67 4.83 5.01
C TYR A 29 -4.21 5.34 4.97
N PRO A 30 -3.94 6.65 4.80
CA PRO A 30 -2.57 7.18 4.78
C PRO A 30 -1.86 6.99 6.13
N ASP A 31 -2.58 7.11 7.24
CA ASP A 31 -2.02 6.96 8.59
C ASP A 31 -1.48 5.55 8.84
N VAL A 32 -2.11 4.53 8.24
CA VAL A 32 -1.63 3.15 8.32
C VAL A 32 -0.28 3.00 7.62
N VAL A 33 -0.13 3.63 6.44
CA VAL A 33 1.15 3.62 5.71
C VAL A 33 2.24 4.32 6.51
N ILE A 34 1.93 5.49 7.10
CA ILE A 34 2.88 6.24 7.95
C ILE A 34 3.31 5.39 9.14
N ALA A 35 2.36 4.82 9.88
CA ALA A 35 2.65 3.97 11.03
C ALA A 35 3.50 2.76 10.64
N CYS A 36 3.24 2.14 9.48
CA CYS A 36 4.03 1.01 9.00
C CYS A 36 5.48 1.39 8.67
N ILE A 37 5.72 2.59 8.16
CA ILE A 37 7.07 3.11 7.89
C ILE A 37 7.78 3.43 9.22
N GLU A 38 7.13 4.17 10.11
CA GLU A 38 7.68 4.58 11.41
C GLU A 38 8.08 3.38 12.28
N HIS A 39 7.28 2.32 12.25
CA HIS A 39 7.52 1.10 13.01
C HIS A 39 8.38 0.06 12.27
N GLN A 40 8.90 0.40 11.07
CA GLN A 40 9.70 -0.50 10.23
C GLN A 40 9.02 -1.86 10.01
N VAL A 41 7.72 -1.84 9.72
CA VAL A 41 6.90 -3.03 9.49
C VAL A 41 7.45 -3.79 8.28
N SER A 42 7.54 -5.11 8.40
CA SER A 42 8.00 -5.96 7.31
C SER A 42 7.00 -5.94 6.14
N LEU A 43 7.49 -6.18 4.93
CA LEU A 43 6.64 -6.23 3.75
C LEU A 43 5.51 -7.27 3.87
N GLU A 44 5.79 -8.39 4.52
CA GLU A 44 4.82 -9.46 4.75
C GLU A 44 3.70 -9.01 5.70
N ALA A 45 4.06 -8.35 6.80
CA ALA A 45 3.08 -7.80 7.74
C ALA A 45 2.23 -6.70 7.07
N PHE A 46 2.84 -5.83 6.26
CA PHE A 46 2.10 -4.82 5.52
C PHE A 46 1.11 -5.44 4.51
N ARG A 47 1.49 -6.53 3.82
CA ARG A 47 0.56 -7.27 2.94
C ARG A 47 -0.64 -7.83 3.70
N ALA A 48 -0.43 -8.37 4.91
CA ALA A 48 -1.53 -8.85 5.73
C ALA A 48 -2.47 -7.71 6.18
N ILE A 49 -1.91 -6.55 6.52
CA ILE A 49 -2.68 -5.34 6.85
C ILE A 49 -3.47 -4.86 5.63
N GLU A 50 -2.85 -4.75 4.47
CA GLU A 50 -3.51 -4.31 3.23
C GLU A 50 -4.68 -5.24 2.85
N ALA A 51 -4.49 -6.56 2.93
CA ALA A 51 -5.56 -7.52 2.69
C ALA A 51 -6.75 -7.36 3.66
N ALA A 52 -6.47 -7.06 4.94
CA ALA A 52 -7.51 -6.78 5.93
C ALA A 52 -8.26 -5.46 5.63
N LEU A 53 -7.54 -4.42 5.21
CA LEU A 53 -8.13 -3.13 4.81
C LEU A 53 -9.02 -3.27 3.57
N VAL A 54 -8.57 -4.02 2.55
CA VAL A 54 -9.38 -4.30 1.34
C VAL A 54 -10.66 -5.04 1.70
N LYS A 55 -10.60 -6.00 2.63
CA LYS A 55 -11.79 -6.71 3.11
C LYS A 55 -12.74 -5.78 3.86
N HIS A 56 -12.21 -4.89 4.70
CA HIS A 56 -13.00 -3.91 5.44
C HIS A 56 -13.69 -2.90 4.50
N ASP A 57 -12.97 -2.36 3.52
CA ASP A 57 -13.50 -1.39 2.55
C ASP A 57 -14.64 -1.96 1.71
N LYS A 58 -14.51 -3.22 1.24
CA LYS A 58 -15.58 -3.94 0.54
C LYS A 58 -16.82 -4.09 1.40
N ASN A 59 -16.66 -4.56 2.64
CA ASN A 59 -17.78 -4.72 3.56
C ASN A 59 -18.46 -3.37 3.87
N THR A 60 -17.69 -2.31 4.07
CA THR A 60 -18.23 -0.97 4.37
C THR A 60 -19.04 -0.41 3.18
N LYS A 61 -18.61 -0.69 1.95
CA LYS A 61 -19.33 -0.31 0.72
C LYS A 61 -20.54 -1.19 0.44
N ASP A 62 -20.53 -2.46 0.83
CA ASP A 62 -21.70 -3.36 0.71
C ASP A 62 -22.85 -2.93 1.64
N TYR A 63 -22.56 -2.43 2.85
CA TYR A 63 -23.58 -1.87 3.73
C TYR A 63 -24.05 -0.46 3.35
N SER A 64 -23.37 0.22 2.41
CA SER A 64 -23.78 1.54 1.91
C SER A 64 -24.95 1.47 0.91
N LEU A 65 -25.30 0.28 0.41
CA LEU A 65 -26.38 0.06 -0.57
C LEU A 65 -27.69 -0.43 0.07
N VAL A 66 -27.73 -0.66 1.38
CA VAL A 66 -28.96 -0.95 2.14
C VAL A 66 -29.45 0.31 2.82
N VAL A 67 -29.99 1.22 2.02
CA VAL A 67 -30.91 2.25 2.49
C VAL A 67 -32.17 2.08 1.64
N ASP A 68 -33.26 1.67 2.30
CA ASP A 68 -34.62 1.52 1.77
C ASP A 68 -35.07 2.72 0.90
#